data_AF-A0A077ETJ1-F1
#
_entry.id   AF-A0A077ETJ1-F1
#
_cell.length_a   1.000
_cell.length_b   1.000
_cell.length_c   1.000
_cell.angle_alpha   90.00
_cell.angle_beta   90.00
_cell.angle_gamma   90.00
#
_symmetry.space_group_name_H-M   'P 1'
#
loop_
_entity.id
_entity.type
_entity.pdbx_description
1 polymer ?
#
loop_
_entity_poly.entity_id
_entity_poly.type
_entity_poly.pdbx_seq_one_letter_code
_entity_poly.pdbx_strand_id
1 'polypeptide(L)' 'IEKGLLEMEGVMAIHELHIWAITVGKILLACHVKIMPEANADMVLDNVINYLRREYNISHVTIQIER' A
#
# COMPACT_ATOMS: atom_id res chain seq x y z
N ILE A 1 -5.98 -0.39 7.60
CA ILE A 1 -5.02 -0.31 6.48
C ILE A 1 -5.17 -1.54 5.59
N GLU A 2 -4.74 -2.73 6.03
CA GLU A 2 -4.76 -3.95 5.20
C GLU A 2 -6.10 -4.23 4.52
N LYS A 3 -7.21 -4.26 5.29
CA LYS A 3 -8.55 -4.48 4.74
C LYS A 3 -8.90 -3.50 3.61
N GLY A 4 -8.61 -2.22 3.77
CA GLY A 4 -8.94 -1.22 2.74
C GLY A 4 -8.01 -1.28 1.53
N LEU A 5 -6.78 -1.80 1.69
CA LEU A 5 -5.90 -2.10 0.56
C LEU A 5 -6.41 -3.33 -0.22
N LEU A 6 -6.89 -4.37 0.49
CA LEU A 6 -7.48 -5.57 -0.13
C LEU A 6 -8.78 -5.31 -0.89
N GLU A 7 -9.49 -4.24 -0.55
CA GLU A 7 -10.73 -3.81 -1.24
C GLU A 7 -10.45 -3.01 -2.52
N MET A 8 -9.18 -2.71 -2.83
CA MET A 8 -8.82 -1.97 -4.04
C MET A 8 -8.91 -2.84 -5.28
N GLU A 9 -9.41 -2.24 -6.37
CA GLU A 9 -9.45 -2.89 -7.67
C GLU A 9 -8.05 -3.32 -8.13
N GLY A 10 -7.94 -4.56 -8.57
CA GLY A 10 -6.68 -5.16 -9.04
C GLY A 10 -5.79 -5.71 -7.93
N VAL A 11 -6.08 -5.49 -6.64
CA VAL A 11 -5.33 -6.09 -5.52
C VAL A 11 -5.90 -7.48 -5.19
N MET A 12 -5.02 -8.47 -5.12
CA MET A 12 -5.36 -9.85 -4.76
C MET A 12 -4.95 -10.21 -3.33
N ALA A 13 -3.81 -9.71 -2.87
CA ALA A 13 -3.30 -9.96 -1.53
C ALA A 13 -2.35 -8.85 -1.08
N ILE A 14 -2.21 -8.72 0.25
CA ILE A 14 -1.21 -7.89 0.91
C ILE A 14 -0.43 -8.81 1.85
N HIS A 15 0.89 -8.72 1.84
CA HIS A 15 1.74 -9.47 2.76
C HIS A 15 2.97 -8.66 3.17
N GLU A 16 3.67 -9.13 4.20
CA GLU A 16 4.83 -8.45 4.79
C GLU A 16 4.53 -6.97 5.13
N LEU A 17 3.31 -6.68 5.64
CA LEU A 17 2.90 -5.33 6.01
C LEU A 17 3.58 -4.91 7.32
N HIS A 18 4.54 -3.99 7.19
CA HIS A 18 5.26 -3.40 8.30
C HIS A 18 4.92 -1.92 8.45
N ILE A 19 4.73 -1.48 9.69
CA ILE A 19 4.41 -0.10 10.05
C ILE A 19 5.28 0.31 11.23
N TRP A 20 5.98 1.44 11.10
CA TRP A 20 6.85 1.98 12.14
C TRP A 20 6.50 3.43 12.44
N ALA A 21 6.56 3.82 13.72
CA ALA A 21 6.52 5.20 14.14
C ALA A 21 7.94 5.63 14.55
N ILE A 22 8.52 6.60 13.85
CA ILE A 22 9.87 7.10 14.17
C ILE A 22 9.76 8.19 15.25
N THR A 23 8.77 9.06 15.09
CA THR A 23 8.38 10.10 16.06
C THR A 23 6.86 10.27 16.00
N VAL A 24 6.30 11.05 16.92
CA VAL A 24 4.90 11.48 16.84
C VAL A 24 4.64 12.12 15.47
N GLY A 25 3.63 11.61 14.76
CA GLY A 25 3.23 12.10 13.44
C GLY A 25 4.10 11.65 12.26
N LYS A 26 5.18 10.88 12.47
CA LYS A 26 6.03 10.37 11.38
C LYS A 26 5.96 8.84 11.32
N ILE A 27 5.08 8.34 10.46
CA ILE A 27 4.87 6.91 10.20
C ILE A 27 5.57 6.52 8.90
N LEU A 28 6.25 5.36 8.92
CA LEU A 28 6.77 4.66 7.74
C LEU A 28 5.98 3.38 7.55
N LEU A 29 5.77 2.98 6.29
CA LEU A 29 5.10 1.73 5.94
C LEU A 29 5.86 1.03 4.82
N ALA A 30 6.04 -0.28 4.95
CA ALA A 30 6.49 -1.13 3.85
C ALA A 30 5.55 -2.33 3.69
N CYS A 31 5.23 -2.71 2.47
CA CYS A 31 4.45 -3.91 2.20
C CYS A 31 4.65 -4.44 0.78
N HIS A 32 4.20 -5.67 0.58
CA HIS A 32 4.08 -6.28 -0.74
C HIS A 32 2.61 -6.34 -1.13
N VAL A 33 2.32 -6.01 -2.39
CA VAL A 33 0.97 -5.99 -2.96
C VAL A 33 0.95 -6.92 -4.15
N LYS A 34 0.24 -8.04 -4.02
CA LYS A 34 -0.04 -8.96 -5.12
C LYS A 34 -1.18 -8.41 -5.94
N ILE A 35 -0.98 -8.23 -7.23
CA ILE A 35 -1.99 -7.70 -8.15
C ILE A 35 -2.43 -8.76 -9.16
N MET A 36 -3.60 -8.54 -9.78
CA MET A 36 -4.05 -9.38 -10.88
C MET A 36 -3.04 -9.34 -12.05
N PRO A 37 -2.80 -10.44 -12.77
CA PRO A 37 -1.82 -10.49 -13.87
C PRO A 37 -2.01 -9.43 -14.96
N GLU A 38 -3.26 -9.02 -15.21
CA GLU A 38 -3.68 -8.04 -16.20
C GLU A 38 -3.78 -6.60 -15.66
N ALA A 39 -3.66 -6.41 -14.35
CA ALA A 39 -3.75 -5.09 -13.74
C ALA A 39 -2.55 -4.20 -14.12
N ASN A 40 -2.81 -2.90 -14.23
CA ASN A 40 -1.74 -1.92 -14.43
C ASN A 40 -1.03 -1.66 -13.08
N ALA A 41 0.21 -2.14 -12.98
CA ALA A 41 1.03 -2.03 -11.77
C ALA A 41 1.22 -0.58 -11.30
N ASP A 42 1.46 0.36 -12.22
CA ASP A 42 1.70 1.77 -11.87
C ASP A 42 0.42 2.40 -11.32
N MET A 43 -0.73 2.10 -11.93
CA MET A 43 -2.03 2.59 -11.44
C MET A 43 -2.37 2.03 -10.05
N VAL A 44 -2.11 0.75 -9.81
CA VAL A 44 -2.34 0.15 -8.49
C VAL A 44 -1.40 0.77 -7.45
N LEU A 45 -0.13 0.94 -7.78
CA LEU A 45 0.85 1.59 -6.90
C LEU A 45 0.41 3.01 -6.52
N ASP A 46 0.01 3.81 -7.51
CA ASP A 46 -0.49 5.18 -7.27
C ASP A 46 -1.74 5.19 -6.39
N ASN A 47 -2.69 4.27 -6.63
CA ASN A 47 -3.90 4.16 -5.82
C ASN A 47 -3.60 3.80 -4.36
N VAL A 48 -2.68 2.85 -4.13
CA VAL A 48 -2.23 2.45 -2.79
C VAL A 48 -1.57 3.63 -2.08
N ILE A 49 -0.63 4.32 -2.73
CA ILE A 49 0.07 5.49 -2.15
C ILE A 49 -0.95 6.59 -1.79
N ASN A 50 -1.86 6.90 -2.70
CA ASN A 50 -2.85 7.96 -2.50
C ASN A 50 -3.81 7.64 -1.36
N TYR A 51 -4.25 6.39 -1.24
CA TYR A 51 -5.08 5.92 -0.14
C TYR A 51 -4.37 6.02 1.21
N LEU A 52 -3.13 5.52 1.31
CA LEU A 52 -2.34 5.61 2.54
C LEU A 52 -2.11 7.05 2.98
N ARG A 53 -1.89 7.95 2.01
CA ARG A 53 -1.78 9.39 2.28
C ARG A 53 -3.11 9.99 2.73
N ARG A 54 -4.22 9.70 2.06
CA ARG A 54 -5.52 10.34 2.33
C ARG A 54 -6.16 9.85 3.63
N GLU A 55 -6.19 8.54 3.83
CA GLU A 55 -6.91 7.93 4.96
C GLU A 55 -6.08 7.89 6.24
N TYR A 56 -4.74 7.85 6.13
CA TYR A 56 -3.85 7.64 7.28
C TYR A 56 -2.75 8.70 7.42
N ASN A 57 -2.65 9.66 6.50
CA ASN A 57 -1.57 10.64 6.45
C ASN A 57 -0.16 10.01 6.43
N ILE A 58 -0.03 8.82 5.85
CA ILE A 58 1.25 8.12 5.69
C ILE A 58 1.80 8.42 4.30
N SER A 59 2.92 9.16 4.24
CA SER A 59 3.56 9.57 2.99
C SER A 59 4.91 8.88 2.71
N HIS A 60 5.57 8.36 3.75
CA HIS A 60 6.82 7.63 3.61
C HIS A 60 6.52 6.14 3.50
N VAL A 61 6.37 5.66 2.26
CA VAL A 61 5.99 4.27 1.99
C VAL A 61 6.97 3.61 1.02
N THR A 62 7.17 2.30 1.16
CA THR A 62 7.88 1.46 0.20
C THR A 62 7.00 0.28 -0.14
N ILE A 63 6.54 0.20 -1.38
CA ILE A 63 5.58 -0.82 -1.82
C ILE A 63 6.20 -1.63 -2.93
N GLN A 64 6.25 -2.94 -2.75
CA GLN A 64 6.64 -3.88 -3.80
C GLN A 64 5.39 -4.41 -4.48
N ILE A 65 5.27 -4.21 -5.79
CA ILE A 65 4.20 -4.81 -6.60
C ILE A 65 4.65 -6.18 -7.09
N GLU A 66 3.79 -7.17 -6.95
CA GLU A 66 4.02 -8.55 -7.39
C GLU A 66 2.89 -9.04 -8.30
N ARG A 67 3.23 -9.86 -9.31
CA ARG A 67 2.26 -10.52 -10.20
C ARG A 67 2.09 -11.97 -9.83
#